data_AF-A0A925N957-F1
#
_entry.id   AF-A0A925N957-F1
#
_cell.length_a   1.000
_cell.length_b   1.000
_cell.length_c   1.000
_cell.angle_alpha   90.00
_cell.angle_beta   90.00
_cell.angle_gamma   90.00
#
_symmetry.space_group_name_H-M   'P 1'
#
loop_
_entity.id
_entity.type
_entity.pdbx_description
1 polymer ?
#
loop_
_entity_poly.entity_id
_entity_poly.type
_entity_poly.pdbx_seq_one_letter_code
_entity_poly.pdbx_strand_id
1 'polypeptide(L)' 'MAVTATVRVMSPEEIAAKAGGETPFLHPPARGSVFAERAMRLRQLARGHAMEDFLNFMADLAQAQHDQLAHMPS' A
#
# COMPACT_ATOMS: atom_id res chain seq x y z
N MET A 1 -5.04 -17.61 -29.83
CA MET A 1 -6.32 -16.91 -30.06
C MET A 1 -6.50 -15.93 -28.91
N ALA A 2 -6.52 -14.62 -29.17
CA ALA A 2 -6.72 -13.61 -28.13
C ALA A 2 -8.22 -13.42 -27.89
N VAL A 3 -8.66 -13.56 -26.63
CA VAL A 3 -10.05 -13.31 -26.23
C VAL A 3 -10.24 -11.80 -26.18
N THR A 4 -10.98 -11.25 -27.13
CA THR A 4 -11.41 -9.85 -27.09
C THR A 4 -12.50 -9.73 -26.02
N ALA A 5 -12.15 -9.25 -24.83
CA ALA A 5 -13.15 -8.94 -23.82
C ALA A 5 -13.96 -7.71 -24.27
N THR A 6 -15.23 -7.90 -24.64
CA THR A 6 -16.15 -6.81 -24.93
C THR A 6 -16.58 -6.16 -23.62
N VAL A 7 -15.92 -5.07 -23.22
CA VAL A 7 -16.38 -4.25 -22.10
C VAL A 7 -17.62 -3.48 -22.56
N ARG A 8 -18.78 -3.76 -21.95
CA ARG A 8 -20.00 -2.98 -22.19
C ARG A 8 -19.81 -1.58 -21.60
N VAL A 9 -19.88 -0.56 -22.45
CA VAL A 9 -19.93 0.84 -22.01
C VAL A 9 -21.28 1.08 -21.34
N MET A 10 -21.26 1.57 -20.10
CA MET A 10 -22.47 1.94 -19.37
C MET A 10 -23.00 3.28 -19.87
N SER A 11 -24.32 3.41 -19.90
CA SER A 11 -24.98 4.69 -20.14
C SER A 11 -24.81 5.65 -18.94
N PRO A 12 -24.87 6.97 -19.13
CA PRO A 12 -24.79 7.93 -18.02
C PRO A 12 -25.79 7.66 -16.89
N GLU A 13 -27.00 7.21 -17.24
CA GLU A 13 -28.07 6.88 -16.28
C GLU A 13 -27.71 5.66 -15.43
N GLU A 14 -27.11 4.63 -16.03
CA GLU A 14 -26.63 3.45 -15.32
C GLU A 14 -25.45 3.76 -14.41
N ILE A 15 -24.58 4.70 -14.78
CA ILE A 15 -23.47 5.17 -13.93
C ILE A 15 -24.04 5.90 -12.71
N ALA A 16 -24.98 6.82 -12.92
CA ALA A 16 -25.63 7.57 -11.84
C ALA A 16 -26.39 6.65 -10.87
N ALA A 17 -27.11 5.65 -11.39
CA ALA A 17 -27.83 4.67 -10.57
C ALA A 17 -26.89 3.82 -9.69
N LYS A 18 -25.65 3.55 -10.14
CA LYS A 18 -24.63 2.84 -9.37
C LYS A 18 -23.80 3.73 -8.45
N ALA A 19 -23.77 5.04 -8.69
CA ALA A 19 -23.05 6.01 -7.86
C ALA A 19 -23.76 6.30 -6.52
N GLY A 20 -24.94 5.74 -6.27
CA GLY A 20 -25.73 5.95 -5.06
C GLY A 20 -25.20 5.33 -3.76
N GLY A 21 -23.99 4.75 -3.77
CA GLY A 21 -23.31 4.28 -2.57
C GLY A 21 -22.22 5.25 -2.11
N GLU A 22 -22.08 5.46 -0.79
CA GLU A 22 -20.93 6.19 -0.24
C GLU A 22 -19.65 5.43 -0.60
N THR A 23 -18.85 5.99 -1.52
CA THR A 23 -17.52 5.45 -1.79
C THR A 23 -16.60 5.87 -0.64
N PRO A 24 -15.97 4.93 0.09
CA PRO A 24 -15.07 5.29 1.19
C PRO A 24 -13.93 6.18 0.69
N PHE A 25 -13.55 7.16 1.51
CA PHE A 25 -12.43 8.03 1.19
C PHE A 25 -11.12 7.23 1.16
N LEU A 26 -10.32 7.43 0.12
CA LEU A 26 -9.00 6.81 0.02
C LEU A 26 -8.01 7.51 0.96
N HIS A 27 -7.44 6.77 1.90
CA HIS A 27 -6.35 7.25 2.74
C HIS A 27 -5.01 6.76 2.17
N PRO A 28 -4.28 7.57 1.38
CA PRO A 28 -2.98 7.17 0.89
C PRO A 28 -1.97 7.09 2.06
N PRO A 29 -1.00 6.17 2.00
CA PRO A 29 0.08 6.15 2.97
C PRO A 29 0.86 7.47 2.93
N ALA A 30 1.21 7.98 4.11
CA ALA A 30 2.06 9.15 4.23
C ALA A 30 3.46 8.82 3.70
N ARG A 31 3.78 9.31 2.49
CA ARG A 31 5.01 8.99 1.77
C ARG A 31 6.26 9.27 2.60
N GLY A 32 6.23 10.34 3.40
CA GLY A 32 7.33 10.75 4.28
C GLY A 32 7.52 9.89 5.54
N SER A 33 6.62 8.97 5.88
CA SER A 33 6.73 8.21 7.13
C SER A 33 6.40 6.73 7.03
N VAL A 34 5.66 6.28 6.01
CA VAL A 34 5.10 4.91 5.92
C VAL A 34 6.14 3.80 6.12
N PHE A 35 7.33 3.94 5.53
CA PHE A 35 8.39 2.94 5.66
C PHE A 35 9.22 3.09 6.95
N ALA A 36 9.43 4.33 7.42
CA ALA A 36 10.11 4.59 8.68
C ALA A 36 9.30 4.07 9.88
N GLU A 37 7.99 4.33 9.90
CA GLU A 37 7.07 3.81 10.92
C GLU A 37 7.03 2.28 10.91
N ARG A 38 7.06 1.67 9.72
CA ARG A 38 7.14 0.22 9.57
C ARG A 38 8.43 -0.35 10.13
N ALA A 39 9.58 0.25 9.81
CA ALA A 39 10.88 -0.17 10.33
C ALA A 39 10.89 -0.11 11.86
N MET A 40 10.45 1.01 12.44
CA MET A 40 10.31 1.18 13.88
C MET A 40 9.42 0.09 14.50
N ARG A 41 8.25 -0.16 13.91
CA ARG A 41 7.30 -1.15 14.43
C ARG A 41 7.86 -2.56 14.39
N LEU A 42 8.58 -2.93 13.33
CA LEU A 42 9.22 -4.24 13.21
C LEU A 42 10.28 -4.44 14.30
N ARG A 43 11.11 -3.42 14.61
CA ARG A 43 12.07 -3.50 15.73
C ARG A 43 11.39 -3.64 17.09
N GLN A 44 10.26 -2.96 17.29
CA GLN A 44 9.46 -3.13 18.53
C GLN A 44 8.91 -4.55 18.68
N LEU A 45 8.47 -5.16 17.58
CA LEU A 45 7.94 -6.53 17.57
C LEU A 45 9.04 -7.59 17.67
N ALA A 46 10.26 -7.27 17.21
CA ALA A 46 11.36 -8.22 17.19
C ALA A 46 11.80 -8.64 18.59
N ARG A 47 11.89 -7.69 19.53
CA ARG A 47 12.45 -7.91 20.87
C ARG A 47 11.72 -9.04 21.61
N GLY A 48 12.44 -10.14 21.85
CA GLY A 48 11.91 -11.29 22.59
C GLY A 48 10.97 -12.18 21.77
N HIS A 49 10.90 -11.99 20.46
CA HIS A 49 10.09 -12.82 19.56
C HIS A 49 10.92 -13.98 19.03
N ALA A 50 10.30 -15.15 18.82
CA ALA A 50 10.98 -16.34 18.27
C ALA A 50 11.58 -16.12 16.86
N MET A 51 11.15 -15.06 16.17
CA MET A 51 11.62 -14.66 14.84
C MET A 51 12.37 -13.31 14.88
N GLU A 52 12.99 -12.98 16.01
CA GLU A 52 13.67 -11.69 16.23
C GLU A 52 14.59 -11.31 15.05
N ASP A 53 15.47 -12.22 14.62
CA ASP A 53 16.40 -11.98 13.51
C ASP A 53 15.70 -11.66 12.20
N PHE A 54 14.63 -12.39 11.87
CA PHE A 54 13.84 -12.13 10.67
C PHE A 54 13.13 -10.77 10.74
N LEU A 55 12.55 -10.42 11.89
CA LEU A 55 11.86 -9.15 12.07
C LEU A 55 12.83 -7.97 12.01
N ASN A 56 14.05 -8.13 12.56
CA ASN A 56 15.11 -7.15 12.44
C ASN A 56 15.57 -6.99 10.98
N PHE A 57 15.76 -8.10 10.25
CA PHE A 57 16.05 -8.05 8.81
C PHE A 57 14.98 -7.29 8.03
N MET A 58 13.70 -7.58 8.29
CA MET A 58 12.60 -6.87 7.63
C MET A 58 12.53 -5.38 8.03
N ALA A 59 12.93 -5.05 9.26
CA ALA A 59 13.05 -3.66 9.69
C ALA A 59 14.14 -2.92 8.91
N ASP A 60 15.28 -3.56 8.68
CA ASP A 60 16.37 -3.01 7.89
C ASP A 60 15.96 -2.83 6.42
N LEU A 61 15.25 -3.80 5.84
CA LEU A 61 14.68 -3.69 4.50
C LEU A 61 13.70 -2.51 4.41
N ALA A 62 12.79 -2.36 5.38
CA ALA A 62 11.85 -1.24 5.41
C ALA A 62 12.57 0.11 5.53
N GLN A 63 13.65 0.18 6.31
CA GLN A 63 14.48 1.38 6.38
C GLN A 63 15.11 1.70 5.01
N ALA A 64 15.69 0.71 4.34
CA ALA A 64 16.26 0.89 3.00
C ALA A 64 15.18 1.34 1.98
N GLN A 65 13.95 0.83 2.09
CA GLN A 65 12.83 1.31 1.28
C GLN A 65 12.51 2.79 1.54
N HIS A 66 12.54 3.22 2.81
CA HIS A 66 12.35 4.63 3.16
C HIS A 66 13.42 5.52 2.51
N ASP A 67 14.68 5.11 2.61
CA ASP A 67 15.81 5.85 2.06
C ASP A 67 15.74 5.91 0.52
N GLN A 68 15.35 4.81 -0.13
CA GLN A 68 15.16 4.78 -1.59
C GLN A 68 13.97 5.62 -2.05
N LEU A 69 12.90 5.70 -1.27
CA LEU A 69 11.71 6.48 -1.63
C LEU A 69 12.01 7.98 -1.76
N ALA A 70 13.00 8.50 -1.02
CA ALA A 70 13.46 9.88 -1.15
C ALA A 70 14.02 10.21 -2.55
N HIS A 71 14.47 9.19 -3.30
CA HIS A 71 15.02 9.32 -4.64
C HIS A 71 13.99 9.04 -5.74
N MET A 72 12.78 8.60 -5.37
CA MET A 72 11.71 8.31 -6.32
C MET A 72 10.88 9.57 -6.61
N PRO A 73 10.47 9.78 -7.87
CA PRO A 73 9.60 10.89 -8.22
C PRO A 73 8.27 10.83 -7.45
N SER A 74 7.75 12.01 -7.10
CA SER A 74 6.47 12.21 -6.42
C SER A 74 5.29 12.12 -7.38
#